data_AF-A0AAD7NYV7-F1
#
_entry.id   AF-A0AAD7NYV7-F1
#
_cell.length_a   1.000
_cell.length_b   1.000
_cell.length_c   1.000
_cell.angle_alpha   90.00
_cell.angle_beta   90.00
_cell.angle_gamma   90.00
#
_symmetry.space_group_name_H-M   'P 1'
#
loop_
_entity.id
_entity.type
_entity.pdbx_description
1 polymer ?
#
loop_
_entity_poly.entity_id
_entity_poly.type
_entity_poly.pdbx_seq_one_letter_code
_entity_poly.pdbx_strand_id
1 'polypeptide(L)'
;MSSSSPSTSSSSSSSEPPLSGVDLYNARRALWLTPTVPPRPPEPSSSRRKLEQVLSTPDALTSDEVWFGSVEKIWKGLGAGGRLKRRLPMTLVIKIIHSAWLRDQTWPAGAAAPEPDDELLPPDLPPAPIIHPASATSSGISTPWTLVGAPGEEEGAEDADLAPR
;
A
#
# COMPACT_ATOMS: atom_id res chain seq x y z
N MET A 1 7.31 48.83 46.59
CA MET A 1 7.33 47.53 45.91
C MET A 1 6.98 47.81 44.45
N SER A 2 7.97 47.84 43.57
CA SER A 2 7.82 48.27 42.17
C SER A 2 7.56 47.06 41.28
N SER A 3 6.47 47.10 40.52
CA SER A 3 6.04 46.05 39.61
C SER A 3 6.77 46.18 38.27
N SER A 4 7.78 45.33 38.04
CA SER A 4 8.41 45.20 36.72
C SER A 4 7.56 44.29 35.84
N SER A 5 7.03 44.84 34.75
CA SER A 5 6.32 44.07 33.72
C SER A 5 7.34 43.42 32.75
N PRO A 6 7.18 42.14 32.38
CA PRO A 6 8.01 41.54 31.33
C PRO A 6 7.49 41.92 29.94
N SER A 7 8.29 42.70 29.21
CA SER A 7 8.09 42.98 27.79
C SER A 7 8.18 41.69 26.98
N THR A 8 7.08 41.34 26.31
CA THR A 8 7.03 40.24 25.35
C THR A 8 7.32 40.73 23.93
N SER A 9 7.99 39.85 23.18
CA SER A 9 8.01 39.73 21.71
C SER A 9 8.73 40.79 20.87
N SER A 10 9.80 40.36 20.22
CA SER A 10 10.17 40.77 18.87
C SER A 10 10.99 39.66 18.21
N SER A 11 10.34 38.55 17.86
CA SER A 11 10.90 37.60 16.88
C SER A 11 10.52 38.10 15.49
N SER A 12 11.50 38.63 14.76
CA SER A 12 11.37 39.10 13.39
C SER A 12 10.89 37.99 12.46
N SER A 13 9.64 38.09 12.03
CA SER A 13 9.10 37.33 10.92
C SER A 13 9.78 37.77 9.62
N SER A 14 10.71 36.95 9.14
CA SER A 14 11.16 36.99 7.76
C SER A 14 9.92 36.86 6.87
N SER A 15 9.59 37.95 6.17
CA SER A 15 8.43 38.04 5.28
C SER A 15 8.67 37.25 4.01
N GLU A 16 8.61 35.93 4.10
CA GLU A 16 8.39 35.07 2.94
C GLU A 16 6.90 35.17 2.57
N PRO A 17 6.53 35.48 1.31
CA PRO A 17 5.13 35.48 0.91
C PRO A 17 4.52 34.10 1.20
N PRO A 18 3.25 34.00 1.65
CA PRO A 18 2.65 32.70 1.90
C PRO A 18 2.72 31.88 0.62
N LEU A 19 3.43 30.75 0.69
CA LEU A 19 3.58 29.82 -0.41
C LEU A 19 2.18 29.52 -0.98
N SER A 20 2.01 29.63 -2.30
CA SER A 20 0.73 29.33 -2.94
C SER A 20 0.34 27.88 -2.67
N GLY A 21 -0.95 27.53 -2.84
CA GLY A 21 -1.40 26.14 -2.61
C GLY A 21 -0.62 25.11 -3.44
N VAL A 22 -0.21 25.48 -4.66
CA VAL A 22 0.61 24.65 -5.55
C VAL A 22 2.04 24.53 -5.02
N ASP A 23 2.63 25.63 -4.54
CA ASP A 23 3.99 25.62 -3.99
C ASP A 23 4.08 24.78 -2.71
N LEU A 24 3.06 24.87 -1.84
CA LEU A 24 2.94 24.03 -0.65
C LEU A 24 2.81 22.55 -1.01
N TYR A 25 2.00 22.24 -2.02
CA TYR A 25 1.86 20.87 -2.53
C TYR A 25 3.20 20.35 -3.06
N ASN A 26 3.89 21.13 -3.89
CA ASN A 26 5.17 20.76 -4.47
C ASN A 26 6.26 20.58 -3.41
N ALA A 27 6.36 21.49 -2.44
CA ALA A 27 7.30 21.40 -1.34
C ALA A 27 7.07 20.15 -0.49
N ARG A 28 5.81 19.85 -0.15
CA ARG A 28 5.46 18.64 0.60
C ARG A 28 5.71 17.36 -0.21
N ARG A 29 5.37 17.36 -1.49
CA ARG A 29 5.62 16.23 -2.40
C ARG A 29 7.11 15.94 -2.52
N ALA A 30 7.94 16.98 -2.62
CA ALA A 30 9.40 16.81 -2.64
C ALA A 30 9.91 16.14 -1.37
N LEU A 31 9.40 16.52 -0.19
CA LEU A 31 9.75 15.87 1.08
C LEU A 31 9.29 14.40 1.13
N TRP A 32 8.11 14.07 0.61
CA TRP A 32 7.60 12.69 0.60
C TRP A 32 8.33 11.77 -0.38
N LEU A 33 8.75 12.31 -1.52
CA LEU A 33 9.43 11.53 -2.56
C LEU A 33 10.93 11.39 -2.31
N THR A 34 11.52 12.22 -1.46
CA THR A 34 12.95 12.13 -1.13
C THR A 34 13.19 10.98 -0.15
N PRO A 35 13.88 9.90 -0.57
CA PRO A 35 14.18 8.80 0.34
C PRO A 35 15.20 9.27 1.38
N THR A 36 14.84 9.30 2.66
CA THR A 36 15.74 9.77 3.74
C THR A 36 16.96 8.85 3.92
N VAL A 37 16.81 7.54 3.65
CA VAL A 37 17.89 6.55 3.67
C VAL A 37 17.59 5.50 2.59
N PRO A 38 18.51 5.23 1.65
CA PRO A 38 18.32 4.10 0.73
C PRO A 38 18.33 2.80 1.53
N PRO A 39 17.31 1.94 1.40
CA PRO A 39 17.28 0.69 2.15
C PRO A 39 18.44 -0.21 1.71
N ARG A 40 19.34 -0.57 2.63
CA ARG A 40 20.39 -1.54 2.35
C ARG A 40 19.75 -2.88 1.97
N PRO A 41 20.08 -3.47 0.81
CA PRO A 41 19.55 -4.77 0.45
C PRO A 41 20.02 -5.82 1.47
N PRO A 42 19.11 -6.65 2.01
CA PRO A 42 19.49 -7.71 2.92
C PRO A 42 20.31 -8.77 2.18
N GLU A 43 21.35 -9.27 2.85
CA GLU A 43 22.16 -10.40 2.36
C GLU A 43 21.25 -11.59 2.02
N PRO A 44 21.38 -12.19 0.83
CA PRO A 44 20.56 -13.31 0.42
C PRO A 44 20.91 -14.55 1.23
N SER A 45 19.88 -15.18 1.83
CA SER A 45 20.03 -16.52 2.42
C SER A 45 20.29 -17.57 1.35
N SER A 46 20.85 -18.72 1.74
CA SER A 46 21.04 -19.86 0.82
C SER A 46 19.72 -20.31 0.17
N SER A 47 18.63 -20.36 0.95
CA SER A 47 17.30 -20.67 0.43
C SER A 47 16.81 -19.62 -0.57
N ARG A 48 17.07 -18.33 -0.32
CA ARG A 48 16.74 -17.26 -1.27
C ARG A 48 17.52 -17.42 -2.57
N ARG A 49 18.83 -17.69 -2.51
CA ARG A 49 19.66 -17.89 -3.71
C ARG A 49 19.16 -19.06 -4.56
N LYS A 50 18.78 -20.17 -3.91
CA LYS A 50 18.19 -21.33 -4.62
C LYS A 50 16.88 -20.96 -5.31
N LEU A 51 15.98 -20.28 -4.59
CA LEU A 51 14.71 -19.83 -5.16
C LEU A 51 14.93 -18.88 -6.35
N GLU A 52 15.85 -17.92 -6.20
CA GLU A 52 16.20 -16.95 -7.22
C GLU A 52 16.79 -17.63 -8.46
N GLN A 53 17.66 -18.62 -8.28
CA GLN A 53 18.21 -19.43 -9.36
C GLN A 53 17.12 -20.21 -10.09
N VAL A 54 16.23 -20.89 -9.35
CA VAL A 54 15.14 -21.67 -9.96
C VAL A 54 14.20 -20.75 -10.76
N LEU A 55 13.81 -19.60 -10.19
CA LEU A 55 12.94 -18.61 -10.82
C LEU A 55 13.63 -17.74 -11.88
N SER A 56 14.95 -17.85 -12.06
CA SER A 56 15.69 -17.19 -13.14
C SER A 56 15.66 -17.96 -14.45
N THR A 57 15.32 -19.25 -14.40
CA THR A 57 15.25 -20.11 -15.58
C THR A 57 14.12 -19.66 -16.49
N PRO A 58 14.31 -19.61 -17.83
CA PRO A 58 13.18 -19.49 -18.75
C PRO A 58 12.20 -20.64 -18.48
N ASP A 59 10.89 -20.37 -18.58
CA ASP A 59 9.79 -21.32 -18.29
C ASP A 59 9.60 -21.74 -16.82
N ALA A 60 10.33 -21.15 -15.87
CA ALA A 60 10.16 -21.45 -14.45
C ALA A 60 8.74 -21.15 -13.91
N LEU A 61 8.00 -20.26 -14.57
CA LEU A 61 6.65 -19.85 -14.15
C LEU A 61 5.60 -20.92 -14.47
N THR A 62 5.79 -21.63 -15.58
CA THR A 62 4.88 -22.66 -16.10
C THR A 62 5.33 -24.08 -15.74
N SER A 63 6.61 -24.29 -15.43
CA SER A 63 7.14 -25.60 -15.05
C SER A 63 6.53 -26.15 -13.76
N ASP A 64 6.01 -27.38 -13.81
CA ASP A 64 5.44 -28.07 -12.65
C ASP A 64 6.50 -28.53 -11.66
N GLU A 65 7.68 -28.92 -12.13
CA GLU A 65 8.79 -29.31 -11.27
C GLU A 65 9.22 -28.17 -10.33
N VAL A 66 9.31 -26.95 -10.87
CA VAL A 66 9.63 -25.73 -10.11
C VAL A 66 8.56 -25.45 -9.06
N TRP A 67 7.30 -25.63 -9.44
CA TRP A 67 6.15 -25.35 -8.59
C TRP A 67 6.09 -26.28 -7.37
N PHE A 68 6.02 -27.58 -7.61
CA PHE A 68 5.93 -28.59 -6.55
C PHE A 68 7.23 -28.66 -5.73
N GLY A 69 8.38 -28.34 -6.35
CA GLY A 69 9.67 -28.33 -5.66
C GLY A 69 9.81 -27.25 -4.60
N SER A 70 9.38 -26.01 -4.90
CA SER A 70 9.68 -24.86 -4.02
C SER A 70 8.61 -23.78 -3.96
N VAL A 71 7.96 -23.45 -5.08
CA VAL A 71 7.09 -22.27 -5.16
C VAL A 71 5.78 -22.47 -4.41
N GLU A 72 5.16 -23.65 -4.52
CA GLU A 72 3.87 -23.97 -3.91
C GLU A 72 3.87 -23.74 -2.39
N LYS A 73 4.95 -24.17 -1.71
CA LYS A 73 5.08 -24.02 -0.25
C LYS A 73 5.17 -22.54 0.16
N ILE A 74 5.88 -21.75 -0.64
CA ILE A 74 6.04 -20.31 -0.39
C ILE A 74 4.72 -19.59 -0.66
N TRP A 75 4.05 -19.92 -1.76
CA TRP A 75 2.72 -19.40 -2.08
C TRP A 75 1.71 -19.70 -0.98
N LYS A 76 1.60 -20.95 -0.52
CA LYS A 76 0.72 -21.34 0.60
C LYS A 76 1.04 -20.54 1.87
N GLY A 77 2.32 -20.38 2.19
CA GLY A 77 2.75 -19.57 3.33
C GLY A 77 2.36 -18.09 3.21
N LEU A 78 2.50 -17.52 2.01
CA LEU A 78 2.10 -16.13 1.73
C LEU A 78 0.58 -15.96 1.77
N GLY A 79 -0.17 -16.84 1.13
CA GLY A 79 -1.64 -16.80 1.08
C GLY A 79 -2.30 -17.00 2.46
N ALA A 80 -1.66 -17.78 3.34
CA ALA A 80 -2.11 -17.94 4.72
C ALA A 80 -1.78 -16.73 5.64
N GLY A 81 -1.20 -15.65 5.11
CA GLY A 81 -0.76 -14.50 5.91
C GLY A 81 0.51 -14.77 6.74
N GLY A 82 1.27 -15.81 6.38
CA GLY A 82 2.50 -16.16 7.07
C GLY A 82 3.56 -15.06 6.96
N ARG A 83 4.14 -14.67 8.10
CA ARG A 83 5.24 -13.70 8.11
C ARG A 83 6.53 -14.34 7.58
N LEU A 84 7.13 -13.70 6.58
CA LEU A 84 8.44 -14.11 6.07
C LEU A 84 9.52 -13.88 7.12
N LYS A 85 10.29 -14.94 7.45
CA LYS A 85 11.45 -14.85 8.36
C LYS A 85 12.55 -13.92 7.83
N ARG A 86 12.66 -13.80 6.51
CA ARG A 86 13.61 -12.93 5.80
C ARG A 86 12.87 -12.18 4.71
N ARG A 87 13.23 -10.92 4.51
CA ARG A 87 12.66 -10.09 3.44
C ARG A 87 12.99 -10.73 2.08
N LEU A 88 12.01 -10.78 1.20
CA LEU A 88 12.17 -11.25 -0.17
C LEU A 88 12.14 -10.05 -1.13
N PRO A 89 12.98 -10.01 -2.18
CA PRO A 89 12.86 -9.03 -3.24
C PRO A 89 11.47 -9.05 -3.88
N MET A 90 10.93 -7.87 -4.17
CA MET A 90 9.59 -7.73 -4.76
C MET A 90 9.47 -8.49 -6.09
N THR A 91 10.52 -8.45 -6.92
CA THR A 91 10.56 -9.19 -8.19
C THR A 91 10.31 -10.69 -8.02
N LEU A 92 10.83 -11.32 -6.96
CA LEU A 92 10.58 -12.74 -6.69
C LEU A 92 9.15 -12.97 -6.20
N VAL A 93 8.62 -12.08 -5.37
CA VAL A 93 7.22 -12.14 -4.91
C VAL A 93 6.27 -12.07 -6.11
N ILE A 94 6.49 -11.14 -7.03
CA ILE A 94 5.68 -10.99 -8.25
C ILE A 94 5.71 -12.28 -9.08
N LYS A 95 6.89 -12.89 -9.28
CA LYS A 95 7.02 -14.16 -10.01
C LYS A 95 6.24 -15.31 -9.34
N ILE A 96 6.30 -15.42 -8.01
CA ILE A 96 5.56 -16.43 -7.25
C ILE A 96 4.06 -16.24 -7.44
N ILE A 97 3.57 -15.01 -7.26
CA ILE A 97 2.14 -14.69 -7.43
C ILE A 97 1.68 -15.00 -8.86
N HIS A 98 2.45 -14.57 -9.86
CA HIS A 98 2.13 -14.84 -11.26
C HIS A 98 2.05 -16.33 -11.58
N SER A 99 3.01 -17.13 -11.06
CA SER A 99 2.98 -18.59 -11.24
C SER A 99 1.79 -19.27 -10.57
N ALA A 100 1.24 -18.69 -9.50
CA ALA A 100 0.03 -19.15 -8.84
C ALA A 100 -1.21 -18.81 -9.67
N TRP A 101 -1.34 -17.57 -10.13
CA TRP A 101 -2.47 -17.14 -10.96
C TRP A 101 -2.59 -17.91 -12.27
N LEU A 102 -1.46 -18.25 -12.91
CA LEU A 102 -1.45 -19.09 -14.10
C LEU A 102 -2.01 -20.50 -13.83
N ARG A 103 -1.78 -21.04 -12.63
CA ARG A 103 -2.25 -22.38 -12.25
C ARG A 103 -3.70 -22.39 -11.82
N ASP A 104 -4.09 -21.40 -11.03
CA ASP A 104 -5.46 -21.21 -10.57
C ASP A 104 -6.39 -20.74 -11.72
N GLN A 105 -5.86 -20.60 -12.94
CA GLN A 105 -6.55 -20.06 -14.12
C GLN A 105 -7.23 -18.71 -13.84
N THR A 106 -6.72 -17.99 -12.84
CA THR A 106 -7.23 -16.68 -12.42
C THR A 106 -6.72 -15.60 -13.36
N TRP A 107 -5.57 -15.85 -14.02
CA TRP A 107 -5.07 -15.00 -15.10
C TRP A 107 -5.07 -15.78 -16.43
N PRO A 108 -5.73 -15.26 -17.49
CA PRO A 108 -5.75 -15.93 -18.78
C PRO A 108 -4.34 -15.98 -19.40
N ALA A 109 -3.89 -17.18 -19.76
CA ALA A 109 -2.62 -17.38 -20.43
C ALA A 109 -2.62 -16.67 -21.79
N GLY A 110 -1.67 -15.76 -22.01
CA GLY A 110 -1.52 -15.01 -23.27
C GLY A 110 -2.38 -13.75 -23.40
N ALA A 111 -3.17 -13.39 -22.37
CA ALA A 111 -3.83 -12.08 -22.35
C ALA A 111 -2.81 -11.00 -21.99
N ALA A 112 -2.54 -10.10 -22.94
CA ALA A 112 -1.90 -8.84 -22.63
C ALA A 112 -2.87 -7.98 -21.82
N ALA A 113 -2.40 -7.38 -20.73
CA ALA A 113 -3.16 -6.33 -20.07
C ALA A 113 -3.42 -5.22 -21.12
N PRO A 114 -4.63 -4.64 -21.17
CA PRO A 114 -4.87 -3.42 -21.94
C PRO A 114 -3.82 -2.36 -21.56
N GLU A 115 -3.44 -1.53 -22.52
CA GLU A 115 -2.57 -0.39 -22.24
C GLU A 115 -3.19 0.42 -21.08
N PRO A 116 -2.40 0.85 -20.08
CA PRO A 116 -2.92 1.62 -18.97
C PRO A 116 -3.51 2.92 -19.50
N ASP A 117 -4.75 3.23 -19.11
CA ASP A 117 -5.42 4.49 -19.45
C ASP A 117 -4.67 5.73 -18.90
N ASP A 118 -3.74 5.51 -17.95
CA ASP A 118 -2.76 6.48 -17.47
C ASP A 118 -1.59 6.62 -18.46
N GLU A 119 -1.90 6.91 -19.73
CA GLU A 119 -0.90 7.44 -20.64
C GLU A 119 -0.52 8.83 -20.11
N LEU A 120 0.64 8.91 -19.43
CA LEU A 120 1.23 10.17 -18.99
C LEU A 120 1.41 11.04 -20.23
N LEU A 121 0.42 11.90 -20.50
CA LEU A 121 0.42 12.78 -21.65
C LEU A 121 1.78 13.51 -21.70
N PRO A 122 2.47 13.51 -22.85
CA PRO A 122 3.70 14.26 -22.98
C PRO A 122 3.46 15.73 -22.57
N PRO A 123 4.41 16.37 -21.88
CA PRO A 123 4.22 17.69 -21.26
C PRO A 123 3.91 18.84 -22.23
N ASP A 124 3.93 18.59 -23.54
CA ASP A 124 3.74 19.58 -24.61
C ASP A 124 2.34 19.58 -25.24
N LEU A 125 1.39 18.78 -24.74
CA LEU A 125 0.01 18.88 -25.23
C LEU A 125 -0.71 20.10 -24.63
N PRO A 126 -1.38 20.93 -25.46
CA PRO A 126 -2.15 22.06 -24.95
C PRO A 126 -3.26 21.55 -24.01
N PRO A 127 -3.58 22.28 -22.93
CA PRO A 127 -4.59 21.85 -21.97
C PRO A 127 -5.91 21.57 -22.70
N ALA A 128 -6.46 20.37 -22.48
CA ALA A 128 -7.78 20.01 -22.97
C ALA A 128 -8.80 21.10 -22.61
N PRO A 129 -9.81 21.36 -23.47
CA PRO A 129 -10.84 22.35 -23.17
C PRO A 129 -11.51 22.02 -21.83
N ILE A 130 -11.48 23.00 -20.92
CA ILE A 130 -12.08 22.91 -19.60
C ILE A 130 -13.58 22.68 -19.78
N ILE A 131 -14.04 21.45 -19.59
CA ILE A 131 -15.46 21.17 -19.40
C ILE A 131 -15.78 21.65 -17.99
N HIS A 132 -16.37 22.84 -17.88
CA HIS A 132 -16.89 23.33 -16.61
C HIS A 132 -17.92 22.31 -16.09
N PRO A 133 -17.78 21.80 -14.85
CA PRO A 133 -18.85 21.03 -14.26
C PRO A 133 -20.05 21.96 -14.11
N ALA A 134 -21.14 21.66 -14.84
CA ALA A 134 -22.43 22.26 -14.59
C ALA A 134 -22.74 22.11 -13.10
N SER A 135 -23.13 23.22 -12.46
CA SER A 135 -23.42 23.28 -11.03
C SER A 135 -24.29 22.11 -10.59
N ALA A 136 -23.67 21.12 -9.95
CA ALA A 136 -24.40 20.08 -9.25
C ALA A 136 -25.09 20.73 -8.05
N THR A 137 -26.41 20.82 -8.11
CA THR A 137 -27.25 21.27 -7.00
C THR A 137 -26.97 20.36 -5.81
N SER A 138 -26.28 20.92 -4.81
CA SER A 138 -26.01 20.31 -3.52
C SER A 138 -27.32 19.84 -2.87
N SER A 139 -27.56 18.53 -2.85
CA SER A 139 -28.50 17.90 -1.93
C SER A 139 -27.68 17.11 -0.91
N GLY A 140 -27.80 17.52 0.35
CA GLY A 140 -26.93 17.12 1.44
C GLY A 140 -26.89 15.60 1.66
N ILE A 141 -25.68 15.05 1.55
CA ILE A 141 -25.36 13.76 2.16
C ILE A 141 -24.83 14.06 3.55
N SER A 142 -25.71 13.84 4.52
CA SER A 142 -25.44 13.86 5.95
C SER A 142 -24.71 12.56 6.31
N THR A 143 -23.40 12.62 6.55
CA THR A 143 -22.63 11.52 7.15
C THR A 143 -23.02 11.33 8.63
N PRO A 144 -23.56 10.18 9.05
CA PRO A 144 -23.88 9.91 10.44
C PRO A 144 -22.69 9.25 11.15
N TRP A 145 -21.68 10.04 11.53
CA TRP A 145 -20.72 9.59 12.54
C TRP A 145 -21.11 10.19 13.88
N THR A 146 -22.30 9.82 14.37
CA THR A 146 -22.66 10.04 15.77
C THR A 146 -21.97 8.99 16.61
N LEU A 147 -20.81 9.40 17.12
CA LEU A 147 -20.20 8.89 18.34
C LEU A 147 -21.26 8.87 19.45
N VAL A 148 -21.74 7.68 19.83
CA VAL A 148 -22.33 7.46 21.16
C VAL A 148 -21.63 6.26 21.77
N GLY A 149 -20.89 6.51 22.83
CA GLY A 149 -20.32 5.47 23.67
C GLY A 149 -21.35 4.98 24.67
N ALA A 150 -21.25 3.70 25.03
CA ALA A 150 -21.18 3.21 26.40
C ALA A 150 -21.12 1.68 26.39
N PRO A 151 -20.42 1.05 27.37
CA PRO A 151 -20.29 -0.39 27.50
C PRO A 151 -21.53 -0.97 28.20
N GLY A 152 -21.98 -2.14 27.75
CA GLY A 152 -23.03 -2.92 28.39
C GLY A 152 -22.62 -4.38 28.44
N GLU A 153 -22.22 -4.81 29.62
CA GLU A 153 -22.15 -6.20 30.07
C GLU A 153 -23.53 -6.85 29.90
N GLU A 154 -23.61 -8.12 29.47
CA GLU A 154 -24.57 -9.12 29.96
C GLU A 154 -24.08 -10.53 29.57
N GLU A 155 -23.38 -11.12 30.53
CA GLU A 155 -23.58 -12.47 31.08
C GLU A 155 -24.62 -13.35 30.37
N GLY A 156 -24.16 -14.35 29.61
CA GLY A 156 -24.97 -15.44 29.07
C GLY A 156 -24.45 -16.77 29.61
N ALA A 157 -25.15 -17.32 30.59
CA ALA A 157 -24.92 -18.62 31.19
C ALA A 157 -25.23 -19.76 30.19
N GLU A 158 -24.24 -20.58 29.87
CA GLU A 158 -24.43 -21.87 29.19
C GLU A 158 -24.50 -22.98 30.25
N ASP A 159 -25.72 -23.28 30.69
CA ASP A 159 -26.08 -24.48 31.43
C ASP A 159 -26.30 -25.60 30.40
N ALA A 160 -25.24 -26.37 30.12
CA ALA A 160 -25.30 -27.58 29.29
C ALA A 160 -25.33 -28.80 30.21
N ASP A 161 -26.55 -29.18 30.59
CA ASP A 161 -26.87 -30.45 31.21
C ASP A 161 -26.91 -31.58 30.15
N LEU A 162 -26.45 -32.75 30.61
CA LEU A 162 -26.74 -34.11 30.13
C LEU A 162 -26.09 -34.65 28.84
N ALA A 163 -25.09 -35.53 29.01
CA ALA A 163 -25.35 -36.99 29.08
C ALA A 163 -24.10 -37.80 29.47
N PRO A 164 -24.20 -38.78 30.39
CA PRO A 164 -23.20 -39.83 30.57
C PRO A 164 -23.55 -41.12 29.80
N ARG A 165 -22.50 -41.69 29.19
CA ARG A 165 -22.24 -43.10 28.83
C ARG A 165 -23.22 -43.89 27.98
#